data_AF-A0A2S8PMX0-F1
#
_entry.id   AF-A0A2S8PMX0-F1
#
_cell.length_a   1.000
_cell.length_b   1.000
_cell.length_c   1.000
_cell.angle_alpha   90.00
_cell.angle_beta   90.00
_cell.angle_gamma   90.00
#
_symmetry.space_group_name_H-M   'P 1'
#
loop_
_entity.id
_entity.type
_entity.pdbx_description
1 polymer ?
#
loop_
_entity_poly.entity_id
_entity_poly.type
_entity_poly.pdbx_seq_one_letter_code
_entity_poly.pdbx_strand_id
1 'polypeptide(L)'
;MEVFKHFKEFKMDVLKEVGNIGAGNAATALSRLLDKPVDMAVPKVQLLPFEEIADRVGGAERIVIAIFLRVEGDAPGNLFFILSPEAAKSLLKRLAGMQVDQDGMFDE
;
A
#
# COMPACT_ATOMS: atom_id res chain seq x y z
N MET A 1 11.36 -17.56 29.02
CA MET A 1 11.39 -17.39 27.55
C MET A 1 10.01 -17.09 26.93
N GLU A 2 8.93 -16.93 27.69
CA GLU A 2 7.60 -16.54 27.15
C GLU A 2 7.36 -15.02 27.07
N VAL A 3 7.99 -14.24 27.95
CA VAL A 3 7.82 -12.77 28.03
C VAL A 3 8.24 -12.07 26.72
N PHE A 4 9.23 -12.60 26.01
CA PHE A 4 9.70 -12.04 24.73
C PHE A 4 8.78 -12.35 23.54
N LYS A 5 7.99 -13.44 23.59
CA LYS A 5 6.99 -13.76 22.55
C LYS A 5 5.80 -12.80 22.62
N HIS A 6 5.31 -12.50 23.82
CA HIS A 6 4.23 -11.52 24.04
C HIS A 6 4.58 -10.14 23.47
N PHE A 7 5.85 -9.75 23.54
CA PHE A 7 6.31 -8.46 23.01
C PHE A 7 6.28 -8.39 21.47
N LYS A 8 6.47 -9.52 20.78
CA LYS A 8 6.39 -9.61 19.32
C LYS A 8 4.94 -9.52 18.83
N GLU A 9 4.03 -10.23 19.49
CA GLU A 9 2.60 -10.20 19.17
C GLU A 9 2.01 -8.81 19.45
N PHE A 10 2.32 -8.23 20.62
CA PHE A 10 1.90 -6.86 20.95
C PHE A 10 2.39 -5.83 19.93
N LYS A 11 3.67 -5.88 19.54
CA LYS A 11 4.20 -4.98 18.50
C LYS A 11 3.47 -5.14 17.16
N MET A 12 3.14 -6.38 16.78
CA MET A 12 2.44 -6.65 15.54
C MET A 12 1.01 -6.11 15.58
N ASP A 13 0.34 -6.22 16.72
CA ASP A 13 -1.02 -5.70 16.89
C ASP A 13 -1.03 -4.16 16.92
N VAL A 14 -0.02 -3.53 17.54
CA VAL A 14 0.16 -2.07 17.44
C VAL A 14 0.36 -1.64 15.98
N LEU A 15 1.19 -2.34 15.22
CA LEU A 15 1.39 -2.04 13.79
C LEU A 15 0.11 -2.23 12.96
N LYS A 16 -0.70 -3.26 13.26
CA LYS A 16 -2.02 -3.43 12.64
C LYS A 16 -2.95 -2.28 12.97
N GLU A 17 -2.99 -1.84 14.22
CA GLU A 17 -3.88 -0.75 14.64
C GLU A 17 -3.48 0.59 14.00
N VAL A 18 -2.18 0.91 14.00
CA VAL A 18 -1.65 2.08 13.30
C VAL A 18 -1.96 2.01 11.81
N GLY A 19 -1.77 0.83 11.19
CA GLY A 19 -2.09 0.60 9.79
C GLY A 19 -3.58 0.75 9.46
N ASN A 20 -4.47 0.20 10.29
CA ASN A 20 -5.92 0.31 10.16
C ASN A 20 -6.37 1.77 10.24
N ILE A 21 -5.91 2.51 11.25
CA ILE A 21 -6.26 3.93 11.43
C ILE A 21 -5.72 4.76 10.25
N GLY A 22 -4.46 4.55 9.88
CA GLY A 22 -3.82 5.24 8.75
C GLY A 22 -4.56 4.99 7.43
N ALA A 23 -4.89 3.73 7.14
CA ALA A 23 -5.65 3.36 5.96
C ALA A 23 -7.07 3.93 5.96
N GLY A 24 -7.75 3.94 7.12
CA GLY A 24 -9.09 4.54 7.26
C GLY A 24 -9.09 6.05 6.99
N ASN A 25 -8.08 6.75 7.50
CA ASN A 25 -7.89 8.17 7.22
C ASN A 25 -7.58 8.42 5.73
N ALA A 26 -6.74 7.58 5.12
CA ALA A 26 -6.43 7.66 3.69
C ALA A 26 -7.67 7.38 2.82
N ALA A 27 -8.48 6.37 3.16
CA ALA A 27 -9.73 6.06 2.47
C ALA A 27 -10.74 7.21 2.56
N THR A 28 -10.85 7.84 3.73
CA THR A 28 -11.69 9.03 3.93
C THR A 28 -11.21 10.21 3.09
N ALA A 29 -9.91 10.48 3.08
CA ALA A 29 -9.32 11.53 2.25
C ALA A 29 -9.53 11.26 0.76
N LEU A 30 -9.34 10.01 0.32
CA LEU A 30 -9.56 9.59 -1.05
C LEU A 30 -11.03 9.71 -1.46
N SER A 31 -11.96 9.33 -0.59
CA SER A 31 -13.41 9.50 -0.81
C SER A 31 -13.77 10.96 -1.07
N ARG A 32 -13.20 11.89 -0.28
CA ARG A 32 -13.38 13.33 -0.49
C ARG A 32 -12.77 13.82 -1.80
N LEU A 33 -11.59 13.33 -2.18
CA LEU A 33 -10.95 13.70 -3.45
C LEU A 33 -11.72 13.17 -4.67
N LEU A 34 -12.39 12.03 -4.53
CA LEU A 34 -13.17 11.38 -5.58
C LEU A 34 -14.63 11.81 -5.64
N ASP A 35 -15.10 12.52 -4.62
CA ASP A 35 -16.52 12.80 -4.35
C ASP A 35 -17.39 11.52 -4.42
N LYS A 36 -16.85 10.40 -3.91
CA LYS A 36 -17.48 9.08 -3.99
C LYS A 36 -17.14 8.25 -2.77
N PRO A 37 -18.08 7.42 -2.26
CA PRO A 37 -17.78 6.51 -1.17
C PRO A 37 -16.64 5.56 -1.56
N VAL A 38 -15.66 5.45 -0.66
CA VAL A 38 -14.56 4.49 -0.74
C VAL A 38 -14.72 3.55 0.44
N ASP A 39 -14.96 2.27 0.12
CA ASP A 39 -14.98 1.20 1.12
C ASP A 39 -13.62 0.49 1.14
N MET A 40 -13.21 0.01 2.30
CA MET A 40 -11.94 -0.69 2.48
C MET A 40 -12.10 -1.94 3.34
N ALA A 41 -11.43 -3.01 2.93
CA ALA A 41 -11.23 -4.17 3.79
C ALA A 41 -10.17 -3.88 4.87
N VAL A 42 -10.20 -4.63 5.96
CA VAL A 42 -9.18 -4.54 7.02
C VAL A 42 -7.81 -4.94 6.45
N PRO A 43 -6.79 -4.06 6.49
CA PRO A 43 -5.45 -4.40 6.00
C PRO A 43 -4.81 -5.51 6.83
N LYS A 44 -3.99 -6.33 6.15
CA LYS A 44 -3.19 -7.37 6.79
C LYS A 44 -1.76 -6.85 6.98
N VAL A 45 -1.20 -7.08 8.16
CA VAL A 45 0.20 -6.73 8.45
C VAL A 45 1.01 -8.00 8.64
N GLN A 46 2.17 -8.04 7.99
CA GLN A 46 3.10 -9.16 8.03
C GLN A 46 4.53 -8.61 8.12
N LEU A 47 5.37 -9.29 8.90
CA LEU A 47 6.81 -9.03 8.91
C LEU A 47 7.47 -10.04 7.98
N LEU A 48 8.15 -9.56 6.95
CA LEU A 48 8.74 -10.37 5.89
C LEU A 48 10.17 -9.91 5.62
N PRO A 49 11.07 -10.82 5.23
CA PRO A 49 12.33 -10.47 4.58
C PRO A 49 12.08 -9.66 3.31
N PHE A 50 13.00 -8.76 2.98
CA PHE A 50 12.85 -7.87 1.82
C PHE A 50 12.77 -8.63 0.49
N GLU A 51 13.52 -9.72 0.37
CA GLU A 51 13.53 -10.60 -0.81
C GLU A 51 12.17 -11.26 -1.09
N GLU A 52 11.32 -11.46 -0.08
CA GLU A 52 9.98 -12.05 -0.24
C GLU A 52 8.94 -11.04 -0.75
N ILE A 53 9.28 -9.75 -0.86
CA ILE A 53 8.32 -8.72 -1.29
C ILE A 53 7.86 -8.98 -2.74
N ALA A 54 8.77 -9.38 -3.63
CA ALA A 54 8.47 -9.65 -5.04
C ALA A 54 7.36 -10.71 -5.18
N ASP A 55 7.46 -11.81 -4.43
CA ASP A 55 6.46 -12.87 -4.42
C ASP A 55 5.10 -12.39 -3.89
N ARG A 56 5.09 -11.46 -2.93
CA ARG A 56 3.84 -10.89 -2.38
C ARG A 56 3.13 -9.94 -3.33
N VAL A 57 3.86 -9.28 -4.22
CA VAL A 57 3.28 -8.29 -5.16
C VAL A 57 2.93 -8.89 -6.52
N GLY A 58 3.08 -10.21 -6.70
CA GLY A 58 2.66 -10.93 -7.90
C GLY A 58 3.78 -11.72 -8.59
N GLY A 59 4.97 -11.78 -8.01
CA GLY A 59 6.14 -12.47 -8.56
C GLY A 59 7.12 -11.53 -9.27
N ALA A 60 8.35 -12.00 -9.46
CA ALA A 60 9.45 -11.20 -10.03
C ALA A 60 9.17 -10.64 -11.43
N GLU A 61 8.34 -11.32 -12.23
CA GLU A 61 8.00 -10.94 -13.61
C GLU A 61 6.78 -10.01 -13.71
N ARG A 62 6.11 -9.71 -12.59
CA ARG A 62 4.90 -8.89 -12.62
C ARG A 62 5.27 -7.41 -12.64
N ILE A 63 4.93 -6.73 -13.73
CA ILE A 63 5.03 -5.27 -13.81
C ILE A 63 4.10 -4.64 -12.78
N VAL A 64 4.67 -3.76 -11.96
CA VAL A 64 3.98 -2.96 -10.95
C VAL A 64 4.42 -1.50 -11.03
N ILE A 65 3.59 -0.61 -10.55
CA ILE A 65 3.96 0.79 -10.31
C ILE A 65 4.32 0.90 -8.84
N ALA A 66 5.52 1.41 -8.55
CA ALA A 66 6.00 1.62 -7.19
C ALA A 66 6.30 3.10 -6.95
N ILE A 67 5.67 3.68 -5.93
CA ILE A 67 6.00 5.01 -5.42
C ILE A 67 6.90 4.83 -4.21
N PHE A 68 8.10 5.40 -4.29
CA PHE A 68 9.07 5.40 -3.21
C PHE A 68 8.98 6.70 -2.42
N LEU A 69 8.82 6.60 -1.10
CA LEU A 69 8.84 7.74 -0.18
C LEU A 69 9.88 7.50 0.90
N ARG A 70 10.68 8.52 1.18
CA ARG A 70 11.59 8.53 2.34
C ARG A 70 10.95 9.30 3.48
N VAL A 71 10.87 8.67 4.64
CA VAL A 71 10.43 9.27 5.89
C VAL A 71 11.66 9.69 6.68
N GLU A 72 11.67 10.93 7.14
CA GLU A 72 12.72 11.53 7.95
C GLU A 72 12.18 11.85 9.36
N GLY A 73 13.09 12.13 10.31
CA GLY A 73 12.73 12.47 11.69
C GLY A 73 12.83 11.29 12.65
N ASP A 74 11.91 11.21 13.61
CA ASP A 74 12.00 10.32 14.78
C ASP A 74 11.79 8.82 14.46
N ALA A 75 11.18 8.53 13.31
CA ALA A 75 11.00 7.18 12.79
C ALA A 75 11.45 7.13 11.32
N PRO A 76 12.77 7.23 11.05
CA PRO A 76 13.26 7.29 9.69
C PRO A 76 13.06 5.94 8.99
N GLY A 77 12.68 5.99 7.72
CA GLY A 77 12.36 4.77 6.99
C GLY A 77 12.09 5.01 5.51
N ASN A 78 11.98 3.90 4.79
CA ASN A 78 11.60 3.89 3.39
C ASN A 78 10.21 3.25 3.27
N LEU A 79 9.32 3.90 2.53
CA LEU A 79 7.98 3.41 2.24
C LEU A 79 7.86 3.17 0.74
N PHE A 80 7.37 1.98 0.39
CA PHE A 80 6.99 1.65 -0.98
C PHE A 80 5.47 1.53 -1.02
N PHE A 81 4.84 2.34 -1.87
CA PHE A 81 3.44 2.18 -2.23
C PHE A 81 3.35 1.54 -3.61
N ILE A 82 2.94 0.28 -3.63
CA ILE A 82 2.94 -0.55 -4.83
C ILE A 82 1.50 -0.77 -5.28
N LEU A 83 1.24 -0.54 -6.56
CA LEU A 83 -0.06 -0.72 -7.18
C LEU A 83 0.08 -1.37 -8.55
N SER A 84 -0.95 -2.10 -8.95
CA SER A 84 -0.99 -2.63 -10.30
C SER A 84 -1.22 -1.49 -11.31
N PRO A 85 -0.73 -1.63 -12.56
CA PRO A 85 -0.99 -0.63 -13.58
C PRO A 85 -2.49 -0.38 -13.81
N GLU A 86 -3.32 -1.42 -13.71
CA GLU A 86 -4.76 -1.32 -13.87
C GLU A 86 -5.40 -0.48 -12.75
N ALA A 87 -4.92 -0.65 -11.50
CA ALA A 87 -5.37 0.16 -10.37
C ALA A 87 -4.97 1.63 -10.56
N ALA A 88 -3.76 1.90 -11.05
CA ALA A 88 -3.29 3.26 -11.32
C ALA A 88 -4.13 3.94 -12.41
N LYS A 89 -4.36 3.25 -13.54
CA LYS A 89 -5.21 3.74 -14.63
C LYS A 89 -6.63 4.05 -14.14
N SER A 90 -7.21 3.18 -13.30
CA SER A 90 -8.52 3.40 -12.68
C SER A 90 -8.55 4.65 -11.79
N LEU A 91 -7.51 4.85 -10.96
CA LEU A 91 -7.35 6.03 -10.11
C LEU A 91 -7.23 7.31 -10.95
N LEU A 92 -6.39 7.32 -11.99
CA LEU A 92 -6.21 8.47 -12.88
C LEU A 92 -7.51 8.84 -13.60
N LYS A 93 -8.25 7.85 -14.09
CA LYS A 93 -9.55 8.09 -14.72
C LYS A 93 -10.56 8.71 -13.76
N ARG A 94 -10.55 8.28 -12.50
CA ARG A 94 -11.51 8.76 -11.48
C ARG A 94 -11.13 10.11 -10.88
N LEU A 95 -9.85 10.38 -10.67
CA LEU A 95 -9.34 11.63 -10.06
C LEU A 95 -9.10 12.73 -11.08
N ALA A 96 -8.42 12.42 -12.19
CA ALA A 96 -7.96 13.41 -13.16
C ALA A 96 -8.83 13.46 -14.42
N GLY A 97 -9.86 12.61 -14.52
CA GLY A 97 -10.71 12.50 -15.72
C GLY A 97 -9.95 12.03 -16.97
N MET A 98 -8.73 11.50 -16.81
CA MET A 98 -7.88 11.08 -17.91
C MET A 98 -8.41 9.78 -18.53
N GLN A 99 -8.61 9.77 -19.85
CA GLN A 99 -8.77 8.52 -20.58
C GLN A 99 -7.40 7.93 -20.80
N VAL A 100 -7.10 6.85 -20.09
CA VAL A 100 -5.85 6.10 -20.26
C VAL A 100 -6.18 4.86 -21.07
N ASP A 101 -5.61 4.75 -22.27
CA ASP A 101 -5.81 3.60 -23.14
C ASP A 101 -5.33 2.30 -22.46
N GLN A 102 -6.10 1.23 -22.68
CA GLN A 102 -5.79 -0.07 -22.11
C GLN A 102 -4.56 -0.70 -22.78
N ASP A 103 -4.31 -0.37 -24.04
CA ASP A 103 -3.31 -1.02 -24.91
C ASP A 103 -1.92 -0.39 -24.90
N GLY A 104 -1.69 0.66 -24.11
CA GLY A 104 -0.33 1.10 -23.83
C GLY A 104 0.39 0.04 -23.00
N MET A 105 1.11 -0.87 -23.67
CA MET A 105 2.14 -1.68 -23.02
C MET A 105 3.09 -0.70 -22.30
N PHE A 106 3.40 -1.02 -21.05
CA PHE A 106 4.55 -0.42 -20.41
C PHE A 106 5.74 -1.10 -21.07
N ASP A 107 6.17 -0.56 -22.21
CA ASP A 107 7.39 -0.97 -22.87
C ASP A 107 8.54 -0.71 -21.88
N GLU A 108 9.43 -1.70 -21.74
CA GLU A 108 10.61 -1.65 -20.86
C GLU A 108 11.51 -0.43 -21.12
#